data_AF-A0A947QCI4-F1
#
_entry.id   AF-A0A947QCI4-F1
#
_cell.length_a   1.000
_cell.length_b   1.000
_cell.length_c   1.000
_cell.angle_alpha   90.00
_cell.angle_beta   90.00
_cell.angle_gamma   90.00
#
_symmetry.space_group_name_H-M   'P 1'
#
loop_
_entity.id
_entity.type
_entity.pdbx_description
1 polymer ?
#
loop_
_entity_poly.entity_id
_entity_poly.type
_entity_poly.pdbx_seq_one_letter_code
_entity_poly.pdbx_strand_id
1 'polypeptide(L)'
;MQRFTKYNLRVQLKPKRKKAKAARIDWQPAPDVDKRIKYLSKNLDLDWLKNDSLHGFRSTNSKTRAYARIWGLPRIWQKALQAEASYIIEVISEKYDRLPEKERDKVLLHEIVHIPKNFSGSLVPHYRKGKRNFHKQVEVLLNEYRKHRKGK
;
A
#
# COMPACT_ATOMS: atom_id res chain seq x y z
N MET A 1 -31.52 -42.14 -54.63
CA MET A 1 -32.42 -42.00 -53.45
C MET A 1 -31.65 -42.53 -52.25
N GLN A 2 -31.40 -41.85 -51.12
CA GLN A 2 -31.98 -40.64 -50.54
C GLN A 2 -30.90 -39.84 -49.80
N ARG A 3 -31.11 -38.53 -49.71
CA ARG A 3 -30.30 -37.53 -49.03
C ARG A 3 -30.48 -37.66 -47.51
N PHE A 4 -29.40 -37.78 -46.74
CA PHE A 4 -29.44 -37.46 -45.31
C PHE A 4 -29.07 -35.99 -45.11
N THR A 5 -30.02 -35.23 -44.57
CA THR A 5 -30.00 -33.77 -44.51
C THR A 5 -29.61 -33.33 -43.10
N LYS A 6 -28.57 -32.49 -43.04
CA LYS A 6 -28.31 -31.39 -42.09
C LYS A 6 -28.95 -31.48 -40.69
N TYR A 7 -28.11 -31.71 -39.68
CA TYR A 7 -28.28 -31.09 -38.35
C TYR A 7 -27.03 -30.28 -38.00
N ASN A 8 -26.97 -29.04 -38.51
CA ASN A 8 -26.08 -28.01 -37.99
C ASN A 8 -26.82 -27.23 -36.91
N LEU A 9 -26.77 -27.71 -35.66
CA LEU A 9 -27.12 -26.89 -34.49
C LEU A 9 -26.01 -25.84 -34.30
N ARG A 10 -26.14 -24.70 -35.00
CA ARG A 10 -25.37 -23.49 -34.69
C ARG A 10 -25.82 -22.98 -33.32
N VAL A 11 -25.08 -23.34 -32.27
CA VAL A 11 -25.14 -22.62 -30.99
C VAL A 11 -24.77 -21.17 -31.30
N GLN A 12 -25.76 -20.28 -31.29
CA GLN A 12 -25.53 -18.84 -31.41
C GLN A 12 -24.77 -18.38 -30.16
N LEU A 13 -23.44 -18.31 -30.25
CA LEU A 13 -22.62 -17.72 -29.20
C LEU A 13 -22.98 -16.23 -29.11
N LYS A 14 -23.58 -15.82 -27.98
CA LYS A 14 -23.88 -14.41 -27.70
C LYS A 14 -22.57 -13.60 -27.82
N PRO A 15 -22.58 -12.44 -28.49
CA PRO A 15 -21.38 -11.63 -28.65
C PRO A 15 -20.81 -11.26 -27.27
N LYS A 16 -19.53 -11.58 -27.03
CA LYS A 16 -18.83 -11.17 -25.81
C LYS A 16 -18.86 -9.64 -25.73
N ARG A 17 -19.48 -9.09 -24.68
CA ARG A 17 -19.42 -7.65 -24.35
C ARG A 17 -17.95 -7.21 -24.39
N LYS A 18 -17.62 -6.24 -25.26
CA LYS A 18 -16.28 -5.61 -25.26
C LYS A 18 -16.08 -4.96 -23.90
N LYS A 19 -15.09 -5.43 -23.13
CA LYS A 19 -14.72 -4.79 -21.86
C LYS A 19 -14.25 -3.37 -22.16
N ALA A 20 -14.78 -2.37 -21.45
CA ALA A 20 -14.28 -1.00 -21.52
C ALA A 20 -12.77 -0.98 -21.22
N LYS A 21 -12.02 -0.10 -21.89
CA LYS A 21 -10.59 0.10 -21.58
C LYS A 21 -10.48 0.47 -20.11
N ALA A 22 -9.60 -0.23 -19.39
CA ALA A 22 -9.35 0.07 -18.00
C ALA A 22 -8.79 1.50 -17.87
N ALA A 23 -9.36 2.28 -16.95
CA ALA A 23 -8.81 3.59 -16.60
C ALA A 23 -7.35 3.44 -16.16
N ARG A 24 -6.52 4.44 -16.50
CA ARG A 24 -5.12 4.49 -16.07
C ARG A 24 -5.06 4.80 -14.57
N ILE A 25 -4.06 4.23 -13.90
CA ILE A 25 -3.77 4.59 -12.51
C ILE A 25 -3.25 6.03 -12.51
N ASP A 26 -3.77 6.81 -11.58
CA ASP A 26 -3.32 8.17 -11.31
C ASP A 26 -2.81 8.26 -9.87
N TRP A 27 -1.77 9.05 -9.64
CA TRP A 27 -1.16 9.27 -8.33
C TRP A 27 -1.14 10.75 -8.03
N GLN A 28 -1.66 11.12 -6.86
CA GLN A 28 -1.67 12.51 -6.38
C GLN A 28 -1.02 12.59 -4.99
N PRO A 29 -0.35 13.71 -4.67
CA PRO A 29 0.12 13.95 -3.31
C PRO A 29 -1.01 13.84 -2.28
N ALA A 30 -0.72 13.29 -1.11
CA ALA A 30 -1.68 13.11 -0.02
C ALA A 30 -1.18 13.76 1.28
N PRO A 31 -1.28 15.10 1.42
CA PRO A 31 -0.81 15.81 2.61
C PRO A 31 -1.49 15.38 3.91
N ASP A 32 -2.71 14.83 3.83
CA ASP A 32 -3.42 14.25 4.97
C ASP A 32 -2.72 12.99 5.50
N VAL A 33 -2.17 12.18 4.58
CA VAL A 33 -1.39 10.99 4.90
C VAL A 33 -0.03 11.39 5.50
N ASP A 34 0.64 12.40 4.94
CA ASP A 34 1.90 12.94 5.49
C ASP A 34 1.74 13.41 6.93
N LYS A 35 0.74 14.26 7.17
CA LYS A 35 0.41 14.76 8.51
C LYS A 35 0.14 13.60 9.47
N ARG A 36 -0.54 12.56 9.00
CA ARG A 36 -0.87 11.40 9.83
C ARG A 36 0.35 10.53 10.14
N ILE A 37 1.21 10.27 9.16
CA ILE A 37 2.49 9.56 9.37
C ILE A 37 3.34 10.30 10.39
N LYS A 38 3.50 11.63 10.24
CA LYS A 38 4.25 12.46 11.18
C LYS A 38 3.67 12.42 12.59
N TYR A 39 2.34 12.42 12.71
CA TYR A 39 1.66 12.24 14.00
C TYR A 39 1.97 10.86 14.60
N LEU A 40 1.83 9.78 13.85
CA LEU A 40 2.09 8.42 14.33
C LEU A 40 3.55 8.22 14.72
N SER A 41 4.49 8.69 13.90
CA SER A 41 5.94 8.64 14.17
C SER A 41 6.30 9.29 15.50
N LYS A 42 5.75 10.48 15.78
CA LYS A 42 6.00 11.21 17.04
C LYS A 42 5.37 10.56 18.27
N ASN A 43 4.19 9.96 18.14
CA ASN A 43 3.50 9.35 19.29
C ASN A 43 4.01 7.95 19.64
N LEU A 44 4.83 7.35 18.77
CA LEU A 44 5.39 6.01 18.93
C LEU A 44 6.92 6.01 18.99
N ASP A 45 7.53 7.19 19.16
CA ASP A 45 8.98 7.40 19.25
C ASP A 45 9.77 6.68 18.12
N LEU A 46 9.24 6.79 16.89
CA LEU A 46 9.84 6.19 15.70
C LEU A 46 10.93 7.11 15.13
N ASP A 47 11.94 7.44 15.93
CA ASP A 47 12.96 8.47 15.64
C ASP A 47 13.84 8.16 14.42
N TRP A 48 13.90 6.88 14.03
CA TRP A 48 14.65 6.45 12.85
C TRP A 48 13.96 6.81 11.53
N LEU A 49 12.69 7.26 11.57
CA LEU A 49 11.98 7.76 10.40
C LEU A 49 12.35 9.22 10.12
N LYS A 50 12.96 9.47 8.97
CA LYS A 50 13.19 10.82 8.47
C LYS A 50 11.91 11.36 7.83
N ASN A 51 11.11 12.10 8.60
CA ASN A 51 9.80 12.61 8.16
C ASN A 51 9.86 13.47 6.89
N ASP A 52 10.97 14.18 6.64
CA ASP A 52 11.12 15.03 5.44
C ASP A 52 11.40 14.20 4.16
N SER A 53 11.80 12.94 4.32
CA SER A 53 12.06 11.97 3.23
C SER A 53 10.96 10.90 3.11
N LEU A 54 9.80 11.16 3.73
CA LEU A 54 8.61 10.32 3.69
C LEU A 54 7.50 11.09 2.97
N HIS A 55 6.91 10.46 1.95
CA HIS A 55 5.94 11.11 1.09
C HIS A 55 4.67 10.27 0.95
N GLY A 56 3.54 10.86 1.27
CA GLY A 56 2.22 10.30 1.14
C GLY A 56 1.69 10.56 -0.25
N PHE A 57 1.28 9.48 -0.93
CA PHE A 57 0.58 9.55 -2.20
C PHE A 57 -0.72 8.79 -2.13
N ARG A 58 -1.71 9.23 -2.90
CA ARG A 58 -3.00 8.57 -3.04
C ARG A 58 -3.13 8.14 -4.50
N SER A 59 -3.46 6.87 -4.73
CA SER A 59 -3.76 6.38 -6.07
C SER A 59 -5.25 6.12 -6.30
N THR A 60 -5.67 6.32 -7.55
CA THR A 60 -7.01 6.00 -8.05
C THR A 60 -6.91 5.02 -9.23
N ASN A 61 -8.00 4.33 -9.53
CA ASN A 61 -8.11 3.27 -10.54
C ASN A 61 -7.20 2.05 -10.29
N SER A 62 -6.68 1.88 -9.08
CA SER A 62 -5.81 0.75 -8.74
C SER A 62 -6.61 -0.53 -8.56
N LYS A 63 -6.22 -1.59 -9.28
CA LYS A 63 -6.86 -2.92 -9.20
C LYS A 63 -6.25 -3.84 -8.14
N THR A 64 -5.32 -3.32 -7.34
CA THR A 64 -4.67 -4.13 -6.30
C THR A 64 -5.67 -4.61 -5.25
N ARG A 65 -5.30 -5.62 -4.46
CA ARG A 65 -6.04 -6.03 -3.24
C ARG A 65 -5.59 -5.28 -1.99
N ALA A 66 -4.41 -4.65 -2.02
CA ALA A 66 -3.87 -3.89 -0.90
C ALA A 66 -4.71 -2.64 -0.57
N TYR A 67 -4.57 -2.17 0.67
CA TYR A 67 -5.12 -0.88 1.15
C TYR A 67 -4.10 0.25 1.01
N ALA A 68 -2.82 -0.06 1.21
CA ALA A 68 -1.69 0.81 0.96
C ALA A 68 -0.50 -0.01 0.44
N ARG A 69 0.57 0.69 0.04
CA ARG A 69 1.87 0.14 -0.36
C ARG A 69 2.97 1.06 0.12
N ILE A 70 4.16 0.49 0.25
CA ILE A 70 5.39 1.20 0.52
C ILE A 70 6.35 1.07 -0.67
N TRP A 71 6.99 2.17 -1.02
CA TRP A 71 8.05 2.23 -2.01
C TRP A 71 9.28 2.82 -1.35
N GLY A 72 10.44 2.18 -1.50
CA GLY A 72 11.72 2.74 -1.09
C GLY A 72 12.54 3.13 -2.30
N LEU A 73 13.24 4.27 -2.24
CA LEU A 73 14.13 4.71 -3.31
C LEU A 73 15.39 3.82 -3.32
N PRO A 74 15.62 2.96 -4.33
CA PRO A 74 16.74 2.02 -4.30
C PRO A 74 18.09 2.75 -4.35
N ARG A 75 19.13 2.15 -3.74
CA ARG A 75 20.48 2.75 -3.66
C ARG A 75 21.08 3.17 -5.00
N ILE A 76 20.78 2.46 -6.09
CA ILE A 76 21.27 2.83 -7.42
C ILE A 76 20.67 4.16 -7.91
N TRP A 77 19.38 4.39 -7.64
CA TRP A 77 18.70 5.64 -7.97
C TRP A 77 19.17 6.80 -7.09
N GLN A 78 19.39 6.55 -5.80
CA GLN A 78 20.00 7.53 -4.89
C GLN A 78 21.34 8.05 -5.46
N LYS A 79 22.21 7.14 -5.89
CA LYS A 79 23.51 7.50 -6.49
C LYS A 79 23.35 8.24 -7.83
N ALA A 80 22.48 7.76 -8.71
CA ALA A 80 22.28 8.35 -10.03
C ALA A 80 21.69 9.77 -9.96
N LEU A 81 20.79 10.01 -9.01
CA LEU A 81 20.09 11.29 -8.84
C LEU A 81 20.71 12.21 -7.77
N GLN A 82 21.78 11.77 -7.11
CA GLN A 82 22.37 12.45 -5.94
C GLN A 82 21.32 12.76 -4.85
N ALA A 83 20.38 11.85 -4.67
CA ALA A 83 19.29 11.97 -3.71
C ALA A 83 19.56 11.10 -2.47
N GLU A 84 19.08 11.55 -1.31
CA GLU A 84 19.04 10.71 -0.12
C GLU A 84 18.02 9.58 -0.27
N ALA A 85 18.09 8.59 0.62
CA ALA A 85 17.05 7.58 0.73
C ALA A 85 15.72 8.24 1.08
N SER A 86 14.69 7.93 0.29
CA SER A 86 13.32 8.40 0.51
C SER A 86 12.32 7.26 0.35
N TYR A 87 11.14 7.46 0.91
CA TYR A 87 10.07 6.48 0.90
C TYR A 87 8.73 7.12 0.51
N ILE A 88 7.92 6.36 -0.23
CA ILE A 88 6.55 6.74 -0.57
C ILE A 88 5.58 5.76 0.08
N ILE A 89 4.64 6.27 0.88
CA ILE A 89 3.49 5.50 1.34
C ILE A 89 2.32 5.84 0.41
N GLU A 90 1.95 4.88 -0.44
CA GLU A 90 0.82 4.99 -1.37
C GLU A 90 -0.44 4.42 -0.71
N VAL A 91 -1.47 5.23 -0.50
CA VAL A 91 -2.80 4.76 -0.08
C VAL A 91 -3.72 4.57 -1.29
N ILE A 92 -4.48 3.47 -1.29
CA ILE A 92 -5.41 3.15 -2.38
C ILE A 92 -6.77 3.77 -2.06
N SER A 93 -7.12 4.86 -2.73
CA SER A 93 -8.29 5.70 -2.39
C SER A 93 -9.59 4.91 -2.27
N GLU A 94 -9.85 3.96 -3.19
CA GLU A 94 -11.09 3.18 -3.24
C GLU A 94 -11.32 2.31 -2.01
N LYS A 95 -10.29 2.13 -1.17
CA LYS A 95 -10.34 1.28 0.02
C LYS A 95 -9.92 1.99 1.27
N TYR A 96 -8.75 2.63 1.25
CA TYR A 96 -8.18 3.28 2.43
C TYR A 96 -9.10 4.40 2.94
N ASP A 97 -9.65 5.21 2.05
CA ASP A 97 -10.48 6.36 2.46
C ASP A 97 -11.84 5.93 3.05
N ARG A 98 -12.28 4.68 2.80
CA ARG A 98 -13.50 4.11 3.37
C ARG A 98 -13.29 3.50 4.76
N LEU A 99 -12.04 3.39 5.21
CA LEU A 99 -11.72 2.81 6.51
C LEU A 99 -11.98 3.80 7.65
N PRO A 100 -12.48 3.31 8.80
CA PRO A 100 -12.46 4.09 10.03
C PRO A 100 -11.03 4.54 10.36
N GLU A 101 -10.88 5.68 11.03
CA GLU A 101 -9.58 6.27 11.39
C GLU A 101 -8.61 5.25 12.02
N LYS A 102 -9.09 4.44 12.96
CA LYS A 102 -8.29 3.40 13.63
C LYS A 102 -7.76 2.32 12.67
N GLU A 103 -8.52 1.97 11.65
CA GLU A 103 -8.08 1.01 10.63
C GLU A 103 -7.13 1.67 9.63
N ARG A 104 -7.31 2.96 9.32
CA ARG A 104 -6.35 3.74 8.54
C ARG A 104 -4.99 3.80 9.22
N ASP A 105 -4.95 4.05 10.53
CA ASP A 105 -3.69 4.04 11.31
C ASP A 105 -2.98 2.70 11.25
N LYS A 106 -3.74 1.61 11.38
CA LYS A 106 -3.20 0.25 11.27
C LYS A 106 -2.55 0.00 9.91
N VAL A 107 -3.20 0.44 8.84
CA VAL A 107 -2.66 0.31 7.48
C VAL A 107 -1.37 1.13 7.36
N LEU A 108 -1.34 2.39 7.82
CA LEU A 108 -0.11 3.20 7.75
C LEU A 108 1.03 2.59 8.57
N LEU A 109 0.76 2.11 9.79
CA LEU A 109 1.77 1.46 10.63
C LEU A 109 2.30 0.16 10.01
N HIS A 110 1.44 -0.58 9.30
CA HIS A 110 1.85 -1.76 8.53
C HIS A 110 2.89 -1.38 7.47
N GLU A 111 2.64 -0.33 6.69
CA GLU A 111 3.58 0.15 5.69
C GLU A 111 4.88 0.68 6.32
N ILE A 112 4.79 1.39 7.45
CA ILE A 112 5.96 1.95 8.17
C ILE A 112 6.93 0.85 8.65
N VAL A 113 6.42 -0.29 9.12
CA VAL A 113 7.27 -1.40 9.62
C VAL A 113 8.17 -1.99 8.51
N HIS A 114 7.82 -1.78 7.23
CA HIS A 114 8.67 -2.18 6.12
C HIS A 114 9.89 -1.27 5.92
N ILE A 115 9.91 -0.08 6.50
CA ILE A 115 11.05 0.80 6.41
C ILE A 115 12.12 0.27 7.41
N PRO A 116 13.37 0.03 6.99
CA PRO A 116 14.42 -0.44 7.88
C PRO A 116 14.88 0.68 8.81
N LYS A 117 15.29 0.33 10.04
CA LYS A 117 15.82 1.30 11.04
C LYS A 117 17.04 2.11 10.57
N ASN A 118 17.77 1.65 9.56
CA ASN A 118 18.88 2.39 8.96
C ASN A 118 18.47 3.30 7.81
N PHE A 119 17.17 3.39 7.50
CA PHE A 119 16.56 4.25 6.49
C PHE A 119 17.27 4.19 5.13
N SER A 120 17.67 2.99 4.69
CA SER A 120 18.61 2.81 3.57
C SER A 120 18.00 2.95 2.15
N GLY A 121 16.69 3.13 2.04
CA GLY A 121 15.92 3.05 0.79
C GLY A 121 15.51 1.63 0.39
N SER A 122 15.92 0.62 1.16
CA SER A 122 15.46 -0.78 1.00
C SER A 122 14.16 -1.04 1.76
N LEU A 123 13.51 -2.17 1.48
CA LEU A 123 12.30 -2.62 2.18
C LEU A 123 12.58 -3.89 2.98
N VAL A 124 12.16 -3.92 4.24
CA VAL A 124 12.17 -5.10 5.09
C VAL A 124 11.06 -6.04 4.61
N PRO A 125 11.36 -7.29 4.21
CA PRO A 125 10.31 -8.22 3.77
C PRO A 125 9.49 -8.71 4.96
N HIS A 126 8.27 -9.20 4.69
CA HIS A 126 7.46 -9.88 5.70
C HIS A 126 8.10 -11.20 6.13
N TYR A 127 8.84 -11.20 7.24
CA TYR A 127 9.29 -12.44 7.86
C TYR A 127 8.14 -13.08 8.66
N ARG A 128 7.73 -14.27 8.24
CA ARG A 128 6.65 -15.05 8.87
C ARG A 128 7.08 -15.77 10.16
N LYS A 129 8.38 -15.91 10.44
CA LYS A 129 8.92 -16.67 11.59
C LYS A 129 10.14 -15.96 12.21
N GLY A 130 10.37 -16.19 13.50
CA GLY A 130 11.54 -15.70 14.25
C GLY A 130 11.30 -14.41 15.06
N LYS A 131 12.36 -13.90 15.73
CA LYS A 131 12.32 -12.69 16.58
C LYS A 131 11.93 -11.40 15.82
N ARG A 132 12.00 -11.43 14.48
CA ARG A 132 11.58 -10.35 13.55
C ARG A 132 10.19 -10.61 12.94
N ASN A 133 9.31 -11.31 13.65
CA ASN A 133 7.96 -11.58 13.17
C ASN A 133 7.23 -10.25 12.92
N PHE A 134 6.91 -10.02 11.66
CA PHE A 134 6.29 -8.79 11.18
C PHE A 134 4.94 -8.51 11.87
N HIS A 135 4.09 -9.53 12.03
CA HIS A 135 2.78 -9.37 12.67
C HIS A 135 2.93 -8.93 14.13
N LYS A 136 3.92 -9.48 14.84
CA LYS A 136 4.21 -9.11 16.22
C LYS A 136 4.69 -7.66 16.33
N GLN A 137 5.49 -7.17 15.38
CA GLN A 137 5.94 -5.77 15.38
C GLN A 137 4.78 -4.81 15.14
N VAL A 138 3.94 -5.10 14.16
CA VAL A 138 2.72 -4.31 13.90
C VAL A 138 1.81 -4.33 15.13
N GLU A 139 1.60 -5.50 15.75
CA GLU A 139 0.77 -5.62 16.94
C GLU A 139 1.32 -4.84 18.15
N VAL A 140 2.63 -4.86 18.37
CA VAL A 140 3.29 -4.06 19.43
C VAL A 140 3.02 -2.57 19.23
N LEU A 141 3.30 -2.04 18.03
CA LEU A 141 3.05 -0.64 17.71
C LEU A 141 1.57 -0.27 17.85
N LEU A 142 0.66 -1.17 17.47
CA LEU A 142 -0.77 -0.96 17.62
C LEU A 142 -1.21 -0.94 19.08
N ASN A 143 -0.61 -1.76 19.93
CA ASN A 143 -0.92 -1.80 21.34
C ASN A 143 -0.38 -0.55 22.06
N GLU A 144 0.84 -0.12 21.73
CA GLU A 144 1.41 1.15 22.20
C GLU A 144 0.53 2.34 21.79
N TYR A 145 0.16 2.42 20.50
CA TYR A 145 -0.72 3.47 20.00
C TYR A 145 -2.08 3.51 20.72
N ARG A 146 -2.68 2.34 20.97
CA ARG A 146 -3.95 2.23 21.71
C ARG A 146 -3.83 2.69 23.16
N LYS A 147 -2.69 2.45 23.83
CA LYS A 147 -2.45 2.92 25.20
C LYS A 147 -2.37 4.44 25.24
N HIS A 148 -1.61 5.05 24.33
CA HIS A 148 -1.53 6.52 24.22
C HIS A 148 -2.89 7.17 23.92
N ARG A 149 -3.73 6.53 23.11
CA ARG A 149 -5.06 7.07 22.75
C ARG A 149 -6.12 6.90 23.86
N LYS A 150 -5.94 5.98 24.80
CA LYS A 150 -6.86 5.78 25.96
C LYS A 150 -6.47 6.62 27.20
N GLY A 151 -5.23 7.12 27.25
CA GLY A 151 -4.72 7.96 28.34
C GLY A 151 -4.93 9.47 28.16
N LYS A 152 -5.74 9.87 27.16
CA LYS A 152 -6.24 11.23 26.93
C LYS A 152 -7.76 11.15 26.88
#